data_AF-K2EUK0-F1
#
_entry.id   AF-K2EUK0-F1
#
_cell.length_a   1.000
_cell.length_b   1.000
_cell.length_c   1.000
_cell.angle_alpha   90.00
_cell.angle_beta   90.00
_cell.angle_gamma   90.00
#
_symmetry.space_group_name_H-M   'P 1'
#
loop_
_entity.id
_entity.type
_entity.pdbx_description
1 polymer ?
#
loop_
_entity_poly.entity_id
_entity_poly.type
_entity_poly.pdbx_seq_one_letter_code
_entity_poly.pdbx_strand_id
1 'polypeptide(L)'
;MDYNFQRISNYGTTSPVVARILVQTSELFKFSNVSVESQEAICKILEERLYKRIINCYKIRIKILKKILLTQKEIENKTNQNPYIIDLDTNLYTFLYECKNFLRDLVGVFNEFYFTDFDEPSSFYNANSKGSIWVEQNFGAGDKITGLLKEAEPWIKEIIFKRNTVEHHPKGYEGILVIENFKRQSNGNLLKPIWYRDQNKYLTNKGPITEVIQDINHACCNMLILAEELIAFSIEKNVQKSSIL
;
A
#
# COMPACT_ATOMS: atom_id res chain seq x y z
N MET A 1 1.75 -42.81 -11.49
CA MET A 1 1.58 -41.37 -11.77
C MET A 1 2.41 -40.64 -10.76
N ASP A 2 3.49 -39.99 -11.21
CA ASP A 2 4.36 -39.23 -10.32
C ASP A 2 3.85 -37.79 -10.24
N TYR A 3 3.46 -37.38 -9.03
CA TYR A 3 3.07 -36.01 -8.74
C TYR A 3 4.31 -35.18 -8.44
N ASN A 4 4.53 -34.12 -9.22
CA ASN A 4 5.61 -33.18 -9.00
C ASN A 4 5.10 -32.01 -8.15
N PHE A 5 5.47 -31.98 -6.87
CA PHE A 5 5.11 -30.90 -5.97
C PHE A 5 6.12 -29.76 -6.13
N GLN A 6 5.71 -28.69 -6.83
CA GLN A 6 6.52 -27.48 -6.98
C GLN A 6 6.07 -26.41 -5.97
N ARG A 7 7.04 -25.82 -5.26
CA ARG A 7 6.77 -24.69 -4.36
C ARG A 7 6.44 -23.44 -5.19
N ILE A 8 5.17 -23.06 -5.22
CA ILE A 8 4.68 -21.87 -5.96
C ILE A 8 4.79 -20.56 -5.16
N SER A 9 4.95 -20.63 -3.83
CA SER A 9 5.10 -19.45 -2.99
C SER A 9 6.01 -19.66 -1.78
N ASN A 10 6.72 -18.60 -1.39
CA ASN A 10 7.53 -18.59 -0.17
C ASN A 10 6.73 -18.24 1.09
N TYR A 11 5.48 -17.83 0.94
CA TYR A 11 4.62 -17.41 2.04
C TYR A 11 3.38 -18.30 2.08
N GLY A 12 3.10 -18.84 3.27
CA GLY A 12 1.87 -19.58 3.57
C GLY A 12 1.04 -18.81 4.59
N THR A 13 0.17 -19.51 5.31
CA THR A 13 -0.76 -18.95 6.31
C THR A 13 -0.07 -18.31 7.54
N THR A 14 1.23 -18.52 7.72
CA THR A 14 2.03 -17.80 8.73
C THR A 14 2.29 -16.33 8.34
N SER A 15 2.08 -15.96 7.07
CA SER A 15 2.11 -14.57 6.63
C SER A 15 0.79 -13.88 6.99
N PRO A 16 0.81 -12.74 7.72
CA PRO A 16 -0.40 -11.98 8.01
C PRO A 16 -1.19 -11.58 6.76
N VAL A 17 -0.51 -11.37 5.63
CA VAL A 17 -1.15 -11.05 4.35
C VAL A 17 -2.00 -12.23 3.86
N VAL A 18 -1.46 -13.45 3.92
CA VAL A 18 -2.19 -14.65 3.47
C VAL A 18 -3.34 -14.96 4.43
N ALA A 19 -3.09 -14.92 5.72
CA ALA A 19 -4.10 -15.22 6.73
C ALA A 19 -5.27 -14.21 6.69
N ARG A 20 -4.97 -12.90 6.70
CA ARG A 20 -5.98 -11.84 6.86
C ARG A 20 -6.69 -11.48 5.56
N ILE A 21 -6.02 -11.63 4.41
CA ILE A 21 -6.63 -11.25 3.12
C ILE A 21 -7.20 -12.46 2.39
N LEU A 22 -6.52 -13.60 2.36
CA LEU A 22 -7.00 -14.75 1.57
C LEU A 22 -7.88 -15.68 2.41
N VAL A 23 -7.34 -16.20 3.51
CA VAL A 23 -8.04 -17.20 4.34
C VAL A 23 -9.26 -16.59 5.04
N GLN A 24 -9.09 -15.42 5.65
CA GLN A 24 -10.19 -14.76 6.35
C GLN A 24 -11.31 -14.36 5.38
N THR A 25 -10.98 -13.84 4.19
CA THR A 25 -11.99 -13.45 3.20
C THR A 25 -12.81 -14.64 2.71
N SER A 26 -12.15 -15.77 2.40
CA SER A 26 -12.87 -16.97 1.94
C SER A 26 -13.78 -17.56 3.03
N GLU A 27 -13.38 -17.47 4.31
CA GLU A 27 -14.25 -17.84 5.43
C GLU A 27 -15.42 -16.86 5.60
N LEU A 28 -15.18 -15.55 5.48
CA LEU A 28 -16.23 -14.53 5.59
C LEU A 28 -17.29 -14.64 4.49
N PHE A 29 -16.90 -15.02 3.27
CA PHE A 29 -17.85 -15.18 2.18
C PHE A 29 -18.94 -16.23 2.43
N LYS A 30 -18.67 -17.25 3.27
CA LYS A 30 -19.64 -18.26 3.67
C LYS A 30 -20.87 -17.67 4.38
N PHE A 31 -20.75 -16.46 4.93
CA PHE A 31 -21.81 -15.76 5.65
C PHE A 31 -22.44 -14.61 4.84
N SER A 32 -22.04 -14.47 3.58
CA SER A 32 -22.45 -13.38 2.70
C SER A 32 -23.51 -13.80 1.67
N ASN A 33 -24.24 -12.82 1.15
CA ASN A 33 -25.13 -12.89 -0.02
C ASN A 33 -24.41 -12.52 -1.31
N VAL A 34 -23.09 -12.34 -1.29
CA VAL A 34 -22.31 -12.05 -2.50
C VAL A 34 -22.46 -13.25 -3.44
N SER A 35 -22.73 -13.01 -4.73
CA SER A 35 -22.89 -14.09 -5.70
C SER A 35 -21.61 -14.93 -5.79
N VAL A 36 -21.74 -16.22 -6.10
CA VAL A 36 -20.57 -17.11 -6.26
C VAL A 36 -19.62 -16.57 -7.33
N GLU A 37 -20.17 -16.01 -8.42
CA GLU A 37 -19.39 -15.37 -9.48
C GLU A 37 -18.55 -14.19 -8.96
N SER A 38 -19.15 -13.27 -8.19
CA SER A 38 -18.43 -12.15 -7.58
C SER A 38 -17.42 -12.62 -6.53
N GLN A 39 -17.74 -13.66 -5.74
CA GLN A 39 -16.79 -14.25 -4.78
C GLN A 39 -15.56 -14.81 -5.50
N GLU A 40 -15.74 -15.58 -6.58
CA GLU A 40 -14.65 -16.13 -7.39
C GLU A 40 -13.82 -15.01 -8.04
N ALA A 41 -14.49 -13.98 -8.59
CA ALA A 41 -13.82 -12.83 -9.16
C ALA A 41 -12.94 -12.13 -8.11
N ILE A 42 -13.50 -11.81 -6.93
CA ILE A 42 -12.78 -11.17 -5.83
C ILE A 42 -11.59 -12.04 -5.40
N CYS A 43 -11.81 -13.32 -5.09
CA CYS A 43 -10.75 -14.25 -4.69
C CYS A 43 -9.61 -14.27 -5.71
N LYS A 44 -9.93 -14.26 -7.01
CA LYS A 44 -8.94 -14.19 -8.08
C LYS A 44 -8.13 -12.88 -8.04
N ILE A 45 -8.76 -11.72 -7.81
CA ILE A 45 -8.03 -10.46 -7.61
C ILE A 45 -7.07 -10.56 -6.42
N LEU A 46 -7.56 -11.11 -5.30
CA LEU A 46 -6.81 -11.21 -4.07
C LEU A 46 -5.58 -12.12 -4.23
N GLU A 47 -5.76 -13.32 -4.78
CA GLU A 47 -4.71 -14.34 -4.92
C GLU A 47 -3.69 -14.01 -6.02
N GLU A 48 -4.18 -13.58 -7.19
CA GLU A 48 -3.32 -13.42 -8.36
C GLU A 48 -2.61 -12.06 -8.40
N ARG A 49 -3.19 -11.02 -7.79
CA ARG A 49 -2.72 -9.63 -7.92
C ARG A 49 -2.41 -9.00 -6.57
N LEU A 50 -3.43 -8.72 -5.77
CA LEU A 50 -3.32 -7.87 -4.58
C LEU A 50 -2.33 -8.44 -3.54
N TYR A 51 -2.39 -9.76 -3.29
CA TYR A 51 -1.43 -10.47 -2.43
C TYR A 51 0.03 -10.26 -2.88
N LYS A 52 0.29 -10.38 -4.18
CA LYS A 52 1.66 -10.26 -4.73
C LYS A 52 2.18 -8.84 -4.54
N ARG A 53 1.33 -7.82 -4.69
CA ARG A 53 1.69 -6.40 -4.47
C ARG A 53 2.15 -6.16 -3.05
N ILE A 54 1.34 -6.56 -2.07
CA ILE A 54 1.67 -6.38 -0.65
C ILE A 54 2.97 -7.14 -0.29
N ILE A 55 3.11 -8.39 -0.74
CA ILE A 55 4.33 -9.18 -0.48
C ILE A 55 5.57 -8.53 -1.08
N ASN A 56 5.49 -7.98 -2.28
CA ASN A 56 6.61 -7.27 -2.89
C ASN A 56 7.00 -6.04 -2.07
N CYS A 57 6.03 -5.27 -1.58
CA CYS A 57 6.26 -4.17 -0.64
C CYS A 57 6.99 -4.65 0.64
N TYR A 58 6.55 -5.75 1.25
CA TYR A 58 7.21 -6.34 2.41
C TYR A 58 8.65 -6.80 2.12
N LYS A 59 8.90 -7.40 0.95
CA LYS A 59 10.25 -7.81 0.54
C LYS A 59 11.18 -6.60 0.42
N ILE A 60 10.70 -5.52 -0.20
CA ILE A 60 11.46 -4.28 -0.34
C ILE A 60 11.76 -3.67 1.02
N ARG A 61 10.75 -3.60 1.90
CA ARG A 61 10.90 -3.15 3.30
C ARG A 61 11.99 -3.93 4.04
N ILE A 62 11.95 -5.26 4.00
CA ILE A 62 12.96 -6.11 4.65
C ILE A 62 14.34 -5.89 4.03
N LYS A 63 14.43 -5.77 2.71
CA LYS A 63 15.69 -5.51 1.99
C LYS A 63 16.31 -4.17 2.44
N ILE A 64 15.52 -3.11 2.47
CA ILE A 64 15.98 -1.77 2.89
C ILE A 64 16.37 -1.78 4.37
N LEU A 65 15.55 -2.35 5.25
CA LEU A 65 15.86 -2.45 6.69
C LEU A 65 17.17 -3.19 6.94
N LYS A 66 17.38 -4.33 6.28
CA LYS A 66 18.64 -5.08 6.38
C LYS A 66 19.84 -4.24 5.95
N LYS A 67 19.73 -3.51 4.83
CA LYS A 67 20.79 -2.60 4.37
C LYS A 67 21.05 -1.49 5.38
N ILE A 68 20.00 -0.84 5.93
CA ILE A 68 20.13 0.17 6.98
C ILE A 68 20.90 -0.37 8.20
N LEU A 69 20.51 -1.55 8.71
CA LEU A 69 21.14 -2.15 9.89
C LEU A 69 22.61 -2.54 9.64
N LEU A 70 22.92 -3.09 8.47
CA LEU A 70 24.30 -3.42 8.09
C LEU A 70 25.15 -2.16 8.00
N THR A 71 24.64 -1.13 7.33
CA THR A 71 25.33 0.15 7.19
C THR A 71 25.55 0.82 8.55
N GLN A 72 24.59 0.75 9.48
CA GLN A 72 24.77 1.25 10.84
C GLN A 72 25.93 0.54 11.57
N LYS A 73 25.99 -0.79 11.48
CA LYS A 73 27.10 -1.58 12.07
C LYS A 73 28.46 -1.26 11.44
N GLU A 74 28.52 -0.99 10.15
CA GLU A 74 29.78 -0.65 9.47
C GLU A 74 30.37 0.67 9.98
N ILE A 75 29.51 1.64 10.33
CA ILE A 75 29.90 2.97 10.81
C ILE A 75 30.41 2.92 12.25
N GLU A 76 29.81 2.07 13.09
CA GLU A 76 30.33 1.80 14.45
C GLU A 76 31.77 1.29 14.38
N ASN A 77 32.16 0.64 13.28
CA ASN A 77 33.47 0.01 13.09
C ASN A 77 34.46 0.82 12.23
N LYS A 78 34.06 1.91 11.55
CA LYS A 78 34.92 2.69 10.64
C LYS A 78 34.56 4.19 10.63
N THR A 79 35.57 5.07 10.70
CA THR A 79 35.34 6.49 11.02
C THR A 79 35.22 7.49 9.87
N ASN A 80 35.60 7.19 8.61
CA ASN A 80 35.80 8.29 7.63
C ASN A 80 35.00 8.24 6.31
N GLN A 81 34.06 7.31 6.11
CA GLN A 81 33.23 7.31 4.89
C GLN A 81 31.76 7.61 5.22
N ASN A 82 31.13 8.41 4.36
CA ASN A 82 29.68 8.60 4.44
C ASN A 82 29.01 7.29 3.99
N PRO A 83 28.26 6.62 4.87
CA PRO A 83 27.50 5.44 4.51
C PRO A 83 26.54 5.68 3.36
N TYR A 84 26.35 4.66 2.51
CA TYR A 84 25.46 4.76 1.36
C TYR A 84 24.76 3.44 1.09
N ILE A 85 23.44 3.48 0.99
CA ILE A 85 22.64 2.34 0.53
C ILE A 85 22.59 2.34 -0.99
N ILE A 86 23.30 1.39 -1.61
CA ILE A 86 23.25 1.16 -3.06
C ILE A 86 21.82 0.76 -3.48
N ASP A 87 21.37 1.31 -4.61
CA ASP A 87 20.03 1.13 -5.20
C ASP A 87 18.87 1.58 -4.31
N LEU A 88 19.07 2.46 -3.33
CA LEU A 88 17.98 2.93 -2.48
C LEU A 88 16.82 3.45 -3.34
N ASP A 89 17.09 4.35 -4.25
CA ASP A 89 16.13 4.98 -5.16
C ASP A 89 15.35 3.96 -5.98
N THR A 90 16.05 3.03 -6.65
CA THR A 90 15.42 1.95 -7.43
C THR A 90 14.48 1.09 -6.58
N ASN A 91 14.87 0.77 -5.35
CA ASN A 91 14.01 0.01 -4.44
C ASN A 91 12.79 0.84 -4.02
N LEU A 92 12.94 2.14 -3.77
CA LEU A 92 11.85 3.05 -3.40
C LEU A 92 10.88 3.30 -4.57
N TYR A 93 11.38 3.43 -5.79
CA TYR A 93 10.55 3.58 -6.98
C TYR A 93 9.73 2.32 -7.25
N THR A 94 10.34 1.15 -7.08
CA THR A 94 9.64 -0.14 -7.15
C THR A 94 8.59 -0.25 -6.06
N PHE A 95 8.90 0.18 -4.83
CA PHE A 95 7.94 0.18 -3.72
C PHE A 95 6.70 1.03 -4.03
N LEU A 96 6.90 2.27 -4.47
CA LEU A 96 5.82 3.18 -4.83
C LEU A 96 4.98 2.64 -6.01
N TYR A 97 5.62 1.97 -6.96
CA TYR A 97 4.93 1.29 -8.07
C TYR A 97 4.03 0.17 -7.56
N GLU A 98 4.51 -0.70 -6.68
CA GLU A 98 3.72 -1.78 -6.10
C GLU A 98 2.57 -1.23 -5.24
N CYS A 99 2.77 -0.13 -4.50
CA CYS A 99 1.70 0.52 -3.74
C CYS A 99 0.58 1.08 -4.64
N LYS A 100 0.93 1.77 -5.73
CA LYS A 100 -0.07 2.30 -6.69
C LYS A 100 -0.87 1.16 -7.35
N ASN A 101 -0.19 0.05 -7.70
CA ASN A 101 -0.88 -1.12 -8.25
C ASN A 101 -1.74 -1.85 -7.22
N PHE A 102 -1.30 -1.94 -5.97
CA PHE A 102 -2.13 -2.45 -4.87
C PHE A 102 -3.45 -1.69 -4.77
N LEU A 103 -3.39 -0.35 -4.77
CA LEU A 103 -4.60 0.49 -4.74
C LEU A 103 -5.49 0.25 -5.98
N ARG A 104 -4.89 0.07 -7.16
CA ARG A 104 -5.63 -0.30 -8.39
C ARG A 104 -6.36 -1.64 -8.22
N ASP A 105 -5.67 -2.65 -7.72
CA ASP A 105 -6.24 -3.97 -7.53
C ASP A 105 -7.36 -3.93 -6.47
N LEU A 106 -7.22 -3.10 -5.43
CA LEU A 106 -8.26 -2.89 -4.42
C LEU A 106 -9.50 -2.18 -4.97
N VAL A 107 -9.34 -1.21 -5.89
CA VAL A 107 -10.46 -0.64 -6.65
C VAL A 107 -11.19 -1.73 -7.44
N GLY A 108 -10.44 -2.67 -8.03
CA GLY A 108 -11.02 -3.85 -8.68
C GLY A 108 -11.88 -4.68 -7.74
N VAL A 109 -11.41 -4.94 -6.51
CA VAL A 109 -12.21 -5.65 -5.49
C VAL A 109 -13.50 -4.89 -5.16
N PHE A 110 -13.41 -3.57 -5.00
CA PHE A 110 -14.57 -2.73 -4.73
C PHE A 110 -15.60 -2.78 -5.88
N ASN A 111 -15.13 -2.72 -7.13
CA ASN A 111 -15.99 -2.84 -8.30
C ASN A 111 -16.78 -4.16 -8.31
N GLU A 112 -16.16 -5.27 -7.90
CA GLU A 112 -16.86 -6.55 -7.82
C GLU A 112 -17.93 -6.59 -6.72
N PHE A 113 -17.71 -5.91 -5.59
CA PHE A 113 -18.71 -5.84 -4.52
C PHE A 113 -19.93 -4.97 -4.89
N TYR A 114 -19.72 -3.93 -5.69
CA TYR A 114 -20.71 -2.87 -5.88
C TYR A 114 -21.10 -2.62 -7.35
N PHE A 115 -20.61 -3.44 -8.26
CA PHE A 115 -20.87 -3.37 -9.71
C PHE A 115 -20.56 -1.98 -10.29
N THR A 116 -19.47 -1.36 -9.82
CA THR A 116 -18.94 -0.09 -10.34
C THR A 116 -17.87 -0.33 -11.41
N ASP A 117 -17.51 0.73 -12.15
CA ASP A 117 -16.59 0.67 -13.29
C ASP A 117 -15.35 1.57 -13.10
N PHE A 118 -14.93 1.77 -11.85
CA PHE A 118 -13.79 2.61 -11.52
C PHE A 118 -12.49 2.01 -12.07
N ASP A 119 -11.75 2.78 -12.85
CA ASP A 119 -10.60 2.33 -13.64
C ASP A 119 -9.25 2.76 -13.05
N GLU A 120 -9.25 3.77 -12.19
CA GLU A 120 -8.03 4.35 -11.64
C GLU A 120 -7.88 4.21 -10.13
N PRO A 121 -6.62 4.07 -9.62
CA PRO A 121 -6.32 4.22 -8.18
C PRO A 121 -6.77 5.56 -7.61
N SER A 122 -6.87 6.59 -8.46
CA SER A 122 -7.36 7.91 -8.11
C SER A 122 -8.80 7.87 -7.59
N SER A 123 -9.53 6.78 -7.80
CA SER A 123 -10.90 6.57 -7.30
C SER A 123 -11.01 6.53 -5.78
N PHE A 124 -9.92 6.28 -5.04
CA PHE A 124 -9.86 6.34 -3.56
C PHE A 124 -8.93 7.42 -3.01
N TYR A 125 -8.44 8.29 -3.90
CA TYR A 125 -7.27 9.12 -3.60
C TYR A 125 -7.58 10.41 -2.83
N ASN A 126 -8.82 10.89 -2.85
CA ASN A 126 -9.25 12.03 -2.04
C ASN A 126 -10.77 12.07 -1.85
N ALA A 127 -11.27 12.97 -1.00
CA ALA A 127 -12.70 13.15 -0.76
C ALA A 127 -13.54 13.42 -2.02
N ASN A 128 -12.93 13.96 -3.09
CA ASN A 128 -13.60 14.25 -4.36
C ASN A 128 -13.38 13.15 -5.41
N SER A 129 -12.77 12.01 -5.05
CA SER A 129 -12.61 10.90 -5.98
C SER A 129 -13.93 10.19 -6.22
N LYS A 130 -14.06 9.57 -7.41
CA LYS A 130 -15.29 8.88 -7.82
C LYS A 130 -15.77 7.88 -6.76
N GLY A 131 -14.86 7.08 -6.19
CA GLY A 131 -15.18 6.12 -5.14
C GLY A 131 -15.64 6.77 -3.84
N SER A 132 -14.95 7.82 -3.36
CA SER A 132 -15.33 8.55 -2.14
C SER A 132 -16.71 9.19 -2.26
N ILE A 133 -16.97 9.86 -3.40
CA ILE A 133 -18.27 10.46 -3.70
C ILE A 133 -19.35 9.36 -3.77
N TRP A 134 -19.05 8.25 -4.44
CA TRP A 134 -19.99 7.16 -4.61
C TRP A 134 -20.37 6.52 -3.26
N VAL A 135 -19.41 6.25 -2.37
CA VAL A 135 -19.72 5.64 -1.06
C VAL A 135 -20.52 6.60 -0.18
N GLU A 136 -20.22 7.90 -0.21
CA GLU A 136 -20.97 8.90 0.54
C GLU A 136 -22.41 9.03 0.02
N GLN A 137 -22.60 8.98 -1.30
CA GLN A 137 -23.93 9.02 -1.92
C GLN A 137 -24.76 7.75 -1.67
N ASN A 138 -24.14 6.57 -1.68
CA ASN A 138 -24.85 5.28 -1.56
C ASN A 138 -25.01 4.81 -0.10
N PHE A 139 -24.04 5.11 0.77
CA PHE A 139 -24.05 4.63 2.16
C PHE A 139 -24.17 5.74 3.19
N GLY A 140 -23.90 6.99 2.82
CA GLY A 140 -23.93 8.15 3.72
C GLY A 140 -22.60 8.42 4.43
N ALA A 141 -22.49 9.62 5.00
CA ALA A 141 -21.29 10.12 5.66
C ALA A 141 -20.92 9.36 6.95
N GLY A 142 -21.90 8.73 7.61
CA GLY A 142 -21.69 7.96 8.85
C GLY A 142 -21.34 6.48 8.63
N ASP A 143 -21.24 6.04 7.38
CA ASP A 143 -20.95 4.64 7.07
C ASP A 143 -19.49 4.27 7.32
N LYS A 144 -19.24 3.01 7.72
CA LYS A 144 -17.89 2.50 8.00
C LYS A 144 -16.97 2.58 6.78
N ILE A 145 -17.47 2.34 5.57
CA ILE A 145 -16.66 2.41 4.34
C ILE A 145 -16.35 3.87 4.00
N THR A 146 -17.32 4.77 4.16
CA THR A 146 -17.11 6.21 3.98
C THR A 146 -16.06 6.74 4.96
N GLY A 147 -16.14 6.35 6.24
CA GLY A 147 -15.16 6.66 7.26
C GLY A 147 -13.76 6.13 6.91
N LEU A 148 -13.67 4.85 6.54
CA LEU A 148 -12.43 4.19 6.16
C LEU A 148 -11.70 4.91 5.00
N LEU A 149 -12.42 5.25 3.92
CA LEU A 149 -11.81 5.95 2.78
C LEU A 149 -11.35 7.36 3.15
N LYS A 150 -12.12 8.06 3.98
CA LYS A 150 -11.75 9.39 4.48
C LYS A 150 -10.51 9.37 5.37
N GLU A 151 -10.39 8.37 6.24
CA GLU A 151 -9.20 8.16 7.07
C GLU A 151 -7.98 7.74 6.25
N ALA A 152 -8.19 6.98 5.17
CA ALA A 152 -7.12 6.52 4.31
C ALA A 152 -6.59 7.59 3.34
N GLU A 153 -7.41 8.60 3.00
CA GLU A 153 -7.08 9.66 2.04
C GLU A 153 -5.67 10.24 2.24
N PRO A 154 -5.25 10.72 3.44
CA PRO A 154 -3.97 11.44 3.57
C PRO A 154 -2.76 10.60 3.15
N TRP A 155 -2.71 9.31 3.50
CA TRP A 155 -1.57 8.47 3.18
C TRP A 155 -1.64 7.93 1.75
N ILE A 156 -2.84 7.61 1.24
CA ILE A 156 -3.03 7.25 -0.17
C ILE A 156 -2.57 8.40 -1.06
N LYS A 157 -2.97 9.62 -0.69
CA LYS A 157 -2.63 10.84 -1.41
C LYS A 157 -1.14 11.03 -1.55
N GLU A 158 -0.41 10.86 -0.45
CA GLU A 158 1.04 11.01 -0.45
C GLU A 158 1.75 9.91 -1.26
N ILE A 159 1.28 8.65 -1.20
CA ILE A 159 1.82 7.56 -2.02
C ILE A 159 1.63 7.84 -3.51
N ILE A 160 0.42 8.22 -3.92
CA ILE A 160 0.13 8.50 -5.33
C ILE A 160 0.97 9.68 -5.82
N PHE A 161 1.08 10.74 -5.02
CA PHE A 161 1.93 11.87 -5.38
C PHE A 161 3.41 11.50 -5.48
N LYS A 162 3.96 10.75 -4.50
CA LYS A 162 5.34 10.27 -4.58
C LYS A 162 5.54 9.38 -5.82
N ARG A 163 4.56 8.56 -6.19
CA ARG A 163 4.66 7.70 -7.38
C ARG A 163 4.59 8.51 -8.69
N ASN A 164 3.66 9.43 -8.79
CA ASN A 164 3.44 10.25 -9.98
C ASN A 164 4.63 11.19 -10.21
N THR A 165 5.26 11.74 -9.17
CA THR A 165 6.53 12.48 -9.31
C THR A 165 7.63 11.62 -9.93
N VAL A 166 7.74 10.34 -9.59
CA VAL A 166 8.71 9.41 -10.22
C VAL A 166 8.33 9.07 -11.66
N GLU A 167 7.04 8.87 -11.94
CA GLU A 167 6.52 8.43 -13.24
C GLU A 167 6.56 9.54 -14.31
N HIS A 168 6.31 10.79 -13.90
CA HIS A 168 6.14 11.92 -14.81
C HIS A 168 7.29 12.95 -14.73
N HIS A 169 8.37 12.69 -13.98
CA HIS A 169 9.54 13.58 -13.96
C HIS A 169 10.18 13.72 -15.35
N PRO A 170 10.57 14.94 -15.80
CA PRO A 170 10.43 16.27 -15.18
C PRO A 170 9.18 17.05 -15.64
N LYS A 171 8.25 16.42 -16.36
CA LYS A 171 7.06 17.05 -16.97
C LYS A 171 5.84 17.12 -16.06
N GLY A 172 5.89 16.50 -14.87
CA GLY A 172 4.77 16.42 -13.93
C GLY A 172 4.60 17.66 -13.05
N TYR A 173 3.34 18.03 -12.78
CA TYR A 173 2.98 19.16 -11.90
C TYR A 173 3.26 18.93 -10.41
N GLU A 174 3.65 17.71 -10.02
CA GLU A 174 3.67 17.29 -8.61
C GLU A 174 5.03 17.47 -7.91
N GLY A 175 6.02 18.01 -8.62
CA GLY A 175 7.37 18.26 -8.12
C GLY A 175 8.35 17.11 -8.38
N ILE A 176 9.39 17.04 -7.55
CA ILE A 176 10.47 16.05 -7.61
C ILE A 176 10.45 15.23 -6.32
N LEU A 177 10.55 13.91 -6.41
CA LEU A 177 10.82 13.09 -5.25
C LEU A 177 12.31 13.21 -4.89
N VAL A 178 12.60 13.82 -3.75
CA VAL A 178 13.95 13.91 -3.19
C VAL A 178 14.15 12.73 -2.25
N ILE A 179 15.22 11.99 -2.49
CA ILE A 179 15.68 10.89 -1.62
C ILE A 179 17.07 11.27 -1.14
N GLU A 180 17.21 11.44 0.17
CA GLU A 180 18.52 11.62 0.78
C GLU A 180 18.92 10.30 1.45
N ASN A 181 20.10 9.80 1.09
CA ASN A 181 20.69 8.64 1.75
C ASN A 181 21.16 9.04 3.16
N PHE A 182 21.90 8.14 3.83
CA PHE A 182 22.48 8.48 5.12
C PHE A 182 23.34 9.76 5.06
N LYS A 183 23.20 10.60 6.08
CA LYS A 183 23.92 11.88 6.19
C LYS A 183 24.50 12.05 7.58
N ARG A 184 25.81 12.34 7.66
CA ARG A 184 26.46 12.67 8.92
C ARG A 184 26.17 14.13 9.27
N GLN A 185 25.67 14.37 10.48
CA GLN A 185 25.48 15.71 11.05
C GLN A 185 26.78 16.24 11.67
N SER A 186 26.83 17.55 11.88
CA SER A 186 27.98 18.25 12.49
C SER A 186 28.31 17.76 13.91
N ASN A 187 27.31 17.26 14.64
CA ASN A 187 27.47 16.64 15.97
C ASN A 187 27.98 15.18 15.90
N GLY A 188 28.28 14.67 14.70
CA GLY A 188 28.73 13.29 14.50
C GLY A 188 27.60 12.26 14.38
N ASN A 189 26.34 12.63 14.66
CA ASN A 189 25.20 11.74 14.53
C ASN A 189 24.93 11.41 13.06
N LEU A 190 24.39 10.21 12.83
CA LEU A 190 24.00 9.77 11.51
C LEU A 190 22.49 9.87 11.33
N LEU A 191 22.06 10.69 10.38
CA LEU A 191 20.69 10.68 9.90
C LEU A 191 20.50 9.50 8.97
N LYS A 192 19.44 8.72 9.24
CA LYS A 192 18.98 7.66 8.35
C LYS A 192 18.42 8.22 7.05
N PRO A 193 18.25 7.37 6.02
CA PRO A 193 17.68 7.83 4.76
C PRO A 193 16.28 8.44 4.95
N ILE A 194 16.07 9.57 4.29
CA ILE A 194 14.81 10.30 4.28
C ILE A 194 14.34 10.51 2.84
N TRP A 195 13.05 10.75 2.67
CA TRP A 195 12.50 11.18 1.39
C TRP A 195 11.42 12.21 1.60
N TYR A 196 11.17 13.02 0.58
CA TYR A 196 10.10 14.02 0.56
C TYR A 196 9.85 14.48 -0.87
N ARG A 197 8.69 15.11 -1.10
CA ARG A 197 8.42 15.78 -2.38
C ARG A 197 8.85 17.24 -2.31
N ASP A 198 9.56 17.69 -3.33
CA ASP A 198 9.99 19.07 -3.52
C ASP A 198 9.27 19.68 -4.73
N GLN A 199 8.35 20.61 -4.47
CA GLN A 199 7.61 21.34 -5.50
C GLN A 199 8.39 22.62 -5.84
N ASN A 200 9.30 22.57 -6.82
CA ASN A 200 10.14 23.72 -7.24
C ASN A 200 9.30 24.97 -7.64
N LYS A 201 9.72 26.24 -7.49
CA LYS A 201 11.06 26.84 -7.24
C LYS A 201 11.05 28.16 -6.43
N TYR A 202 9.90 28.59 -5.87
CA TYR A 202 9.76 29.94 -5.29
C TYR A 202 9.13 30.00 -3.88
N LEU A 203 8.66 28.88 -3.35
CA LEU A 203 8.05 28.81 -2.02
C LEU A 203 8.52 27.53 -1.34
N THR A 204 8.81 27.64 -0.04
CA THR A 204 9.26 26.58 0.86
C THR A 204 8.19 25.50 1.12
N ASN A 205 7.49 25.03 0.08
CA ASN A 205 6.46 23.99 0.19
C ASN A 205 7.07 22.61 -0.04
N LYS A 206 7.97 22.20 0.86
CA LYS A 206 8.40 20.80 0.95
C LYS A 206 7.25 19.97 1.50
N GLY A 207 6.99 18.82 0.90
CA GLY A 207 6.17 17.78 1.54
C GLY A 207 6.80 17.32 2.87
N PRO A 208 6.08 16.53 3.67
CA PRO A 208 6.62 16.04 4.94
C PRO A 208 7.90 15.24 4.71
N ILE A 209 8.96 15.62 5.43
CA ILE A 209 10.22 14.87 5.44
C ILE A 209 10.05 13.68 6.38
N THR A 210 10.13 12.48 5.82
CA THR A 210 9.94 11.24 6.59
C THR A 210 11.14 10.32 6.46
N GLU A 211 11.44 9.60 7.55
CA GLU A 211 12.40 8.49 7.51
C GLU A 211 11.84 7.39 6.62
N VAL A 212 12.62 7.00 5.61
CA VAL A 212 12.19 6.07 4.55
C VAL A 212 11.60 4.78 5.14
N ILE A 213 12.29 4.17 6.10
CA ILE A 213 11.87 2.87 6.63
C ILE A 213 10.61 2.98 7.51
N GLN A 214 10.45 4.09 8.23
CA GLN A 214 9.24 4.34 9.01
C GLN A 214 8.03 4.50 8.08
N ASP A 215 8.18 5.28 7.02
CA ASP A 215 7.11 5.55 6.07
C ASP A 215 6.70 4.28 5.30
N ILE A 216 7.67 3.47 4.86
CA ILE A 216 7.41 2.15 4.25
C ILE A 216 6.69 1.21 5.22
N ASN A 217 7.09 1.17 6.49
CA ASN A 217 6.43 0.34 7.49
C ASN A 217 4.95 0.75 7.65
N HIS A 218 4.68 2.05 7.80
CA HIS A 218 3.32 2.56 7.91
C HIS A 218 2.50 2.25 6.66
N ALA A 219 3.05 2.50 5.46
CA ALA A 219 2.36 2.20 4.22
C ALA A 219 2.00 0.70 4.09
N CYS A 220 2.93 -0.21 4.42
CA CYS A 220 2.63 -1.65 4.42
C CYS A 220 1.51 -2.04 5.40
N CYS A 221 1.49 -1.45 6.59
CA CYS A 221 0.44 -1.67 7.58
C CYS A 221 -0.90 -1.11 7.11
N ASN A 222 -0.91 0.14 6.63
CA ASN A 222 -2.12 0.81 6.15
C ASN A 222 -2.73 0.11 4.94
N MET A 223 -1.91 -0.38 4.00
CA MET A 223 -2.40 -1.18 2.87
C MET A 223 -3.08 -2.47 3.34
N LEU A 224 -2.49 -3.17 4.32
CA LEU A 224 -3.08 -4.40 4.85
C LEU A 224 -4.42 -4.12 5.56
N ILE A 225 -4.44 -3.11 6.44
CA ILE A 225 -5.65 -2.70 7.18
C ILE A 225 -6.74 -2.25 6.20
N LEU A 226 -6.41 -1.37 5.26
CA LEU A 226 -7.37 -0.87 4.28
C LEU A 226 -8.00 -2.00 3.47
N ALA A 227 -7.21 -2.97 2.98
CA ALA A 227 -7.77 -4.10 2.23
C ALA A 227 -8.69 -4.95 3.10
N GLU A 228 -8.25 -5.32 4.30
CA GLU A 228 -9.00 -6.17 5.22
C GLU A 228 -10.31 -5.50 5.66
N GLU A 229 -10.27 -4.25 6.09
CA GLU A 229 -11.44 -3.51 6.55
C GLU A 229 -12.41 -3.24 5.40
N LEU A 230 -11.91 -2.86 4.22
CA LEU A 230 -12.77 -2.65 3.06
C LEU A 230 -13.51 -3.94 2.70
N ILE A 231 -12.81 -5.09 2.65
CA ILE A 231 -13.42 -6.38 2.35
C ILE A 231 -14.40 -6.79 3.44
N ALA A 232 -14.02 -6.69 4.72
CA ALA A 232 -14.87 -7.06 5.84
C ALA A 232 -16.14 -6.23 5.90
N PHE A 233 -16.04 -4.90 5.76
CA PHE A 233 -17.22 -4.01 5.74
C PHE A 233 -18.08 -4.24 4.49
N SER A 234 -17.46 -4.55 3.35
CA SER A 234 -18.20 -4.89 2.12
C SER A 234 -18.97 -6.20 2.27
N ILE A 235 -18.36 -7.21 2.91
CA ILE A 235 -19.04 -8.46 3.23
C ILE A 235 -20.15 -8.23 4.27
N GLU A 236 -19.88 -7.47 5.33
CA GLU A 236 -20.87 -7.14 6.38
C GLU A 236 -22.14 -6.53 5.78
N LYS A 237 -21.99 -5.59 4.84
CA LYS A 237 -23.10 -4.98 4.10
C LYS A 237 -23.88 -5.97 3.25
N ASN A 238 -23.22 -7.05 2.84
CA ASN A 238 -23.80 -8.13 2.06
C ASN A 238 -24.13 -9.36 2.91
N VAL A 239 -24.17 -9.30 4.24
CA VAL A 239 -24.46 -10.49 5.07
C VAL A 239 -25.87 -11.02 4.82
N GLN A 240 -26.02 -12.35 4.85
CA GLN A 240 -27.32 -13.02 4.92
C GLN A 240 -28.09 -12.48 6.13
N LYS A 241 -29.16 -11.72 5.91
CA LYS A 241 -30.14 -11.47 6.98
C LYS A 241 -30.74 -12.83 7.32
N SER A 242 -30.26 -13.43 8.41
CA SER A 242 -30.91 -14.60 8.98
C SER A 242 -32.34 -14.20 9.31
N SER A 243 -33.30 -14.85 8.67
CA SER A 243 -34.69 -14.88 9.10
C SER A 243 -34.73 -15.55 10.46
N ILE A 244 -34.41 -14.81 11.53
CA ILE A 244 -34.72 -15.25 12.89
C ILE A 244 -36.22 -14.98 13.06
N LEU A 245 -37.00 -16.00 12.74
CA LEU A 245 -38.35 -16.22 13.26
C LEU A 245 -38.27 -16.53 14.75
#